data_AF-A0A7J8HFS6-F1
#
_entry.id   AF-A0A7J8HFS6-F1
#
_cell.length_a   1.000
_cell.length_b   1.000
_cell.length_c   1.000
_cell.angle_alpha   90.00
_cell.angle_beta   90.00
_cell.angle_gamma   90.00
#
_symmetry.space_group_name_H-M   'P 1'
#
loop_
_entity.id
_entity.type
_entity.pdbx_description
1 polymer ?
#
loop_
_entity_poly.entity_id
_entity_poly.type
_entity_poly.pdbx_seq_one_letter_code
_entity_poly.pdbx_strand_id
1 'polypeptide(L)'
;MIEGRMHDEKVDLWSLGVLCYEFLVGKPPFEASTYQETYRRISRVEFAFPDFVPEGARDLISRLLVHNPNQRLTLKEVLEHPWITANSSKPLNSQKSQESSSKPS
;
A
#
# COMPACT_ATOMS: atom_id res chain seq x y z
N MET A 1 -5.13 -11.78 9.95
CA MET A 1 -4.85 -11.69 11.40
C MET A 1 -3.72 -12.64 11.75
N ILE A 2 -2.63 -12.15 12.36
CA ILE A 2 -1.49 -13.02 12.75
C ILE A 2 -0.93 -12.70 14.15
N GLU A 3 -1.24 -11.57 14.82
CA GLU A 3 -0.59 -11.26 16.12
C GLU A 3 -1.43 -10.56 17.21
N GLY A 4 -2.77 -10.46 17.11
CA GLY A 4 -3.59 -10.02 18.25
C GLY A 4 -3.29 -8.62 18.84
N ARG A 5 -2.60 -7.74 18.11
CA ARG A 5 -2.44 -6.32 18.46
C ARG A 5 -3.61 -5.52 17.90
N MET A 6 -3.99 -4.41 18.57
CA MET A 6 -4.98 -3.47 18.03
C MET A 6 -4.59 -3.12 16.59
N HIS A 7 -5.50 -3.36 15.64
CA HIS A 7 -5.26 -3.02 14.24
C HIS A 7 -5.18 -1.49 14.18
N ASP A 8 -3.99 -0.97 13.88
CA ASP A 8 -3.85 0.41 13.45
C ASP A 8 -4.08 0.47 11.93
N GLU A 9 -4.40 1.66 11.44
CA GLU A 9 -4.50 2.00 10.03
C GLU A 9 -3.22 1.69 9.22
N LYS A 10 -2.10 1.37 9.88
CA LYS A 10 -0.83 1.02 9.23
C LYS A 10 -0.85 -0.41 8.69
N VAL A 11 -1.70 -1.30 9.20
CA VAL A 11 -1.90 -2.65 8.62
C VAL A 11 -2.53 -2.53 7.23
N ASP A 12 -3.45 -1.60 7.04
CA ASP A 12 -4.06 -1.33 5.74
C ASP A 12 -3.04 -0.76 4.75
N LEU A 13 -2.14 0.11 5.22
CA LEU A 13 -1.03 0.66 4.40
C LEU A 13 -0.05 -0.41 3.93
N TRP A 14 0.24 -1.42 4.76
CA TRP A 14 1.03 -2.57 4.33
C TRP A 14 0.31 -3.36 3.23
N SER A 15 -0.98 -3.65 3.46
CA SER A 15 -1.82 -4.38 2.50
C SER A 15 -1.93 -3.62 1.18
N LEU A 16 -1.98 -2.29 1.22
CA LEU A 16 -1.94 -1.42 0.05
C LEU A 16 -0.63 -1.57 -0.74
N GLY A 17 0.52 -1.64 -0.05
CA GLY A 17 1.81 -1.88 -0.70
C GLY A 17 1.87 -3.26 -1.39
N VAL A 18 1.34 -4.29 -0.73
CA VAL A 18 1.25 -5.65 -1.29
C VAL A 18 0.38 -5.67 -2.54
N LEU A 19 -0.82 -5.07 -2.50
CA LEU A 19 -1.74 -5.00 -3.63
C LEU A 19 -1.17 -4.17 -4.78
N CYS A 20 -0.50 -3.06 -4.49
CA CYS A 20 0.12 -2.22 -5.52
C CYS A 20 1.21 -2.99 -6.28
N TYR A 21 2.04 -3.76 -5.56
CA TYR A 21 3.01 -4.66 -6.19
C TYR A 21 2.30 -5.71 -7.05
N GLU A 22 1.27 -6.37 -6.51
CA GLU A 22 0.55 -7.43 -7.21
C GLU A 22 -0.16 -6.94 -8.47
N PHE A 23 -0.73 -5.73 -8.47
CA PHE A 23 -1.35 -5.14 -9.66
C PHE A 23 -0.35 -4.86 -10.79
N LEU A 24 0.89 -4.52 -10.44
CA LEU A 24 1.93 -4.24 -11.44
C LEU A 24 2.64 -5.51 -11.92
N VAL A 25 2.85 -6.47 -11.03
CA VAL A 25 3.69 -7.66 -11.28
C VAL A 25 2.87 -8.91 -11.60
N GLY A 26 1.60 -8.95 -11.19
CA GLY A 26 0.69 -10.09 -11.36
C GLY A 26 0.82 -11.19 -10.30
N LYS A 27 1.67 -10.99 -9.29
CA LYS A 27 1.83 -11.92 -8.15
C LYS A 27 2.25 -11.17 -6.88
N PRO A 28 1.99 -11.72 -5.68
CA PRO A 28 2.39 -11.10 -4.43
C PRO A 28 3.92 -10.98 -4.27
N PRO A 29 4.43 -9.92 -3.60
CA PRO A 29 5.87 -9.68 -3.43
C PRO A 29 6.59 -10.76 -2.61
N PHE A 30 5.88 -11.40 -1.67
CA PHE A 30 6.44 -12.37 -0.73
C PHE A 30 6.08 -13.82 -1.04
N GLU A 31 5.47 -14.07 -2.20
CA GLU A 31 5.07 -15.43 -2.60
C GLU A 31 6.27 -16.39 -2.60
N ALA A 32 6.09 -17.55 -1.98
CA ALA A 32 7.08 -18.61 -1.91
C ALA A 32 6.40 -19.99 -1.86
N SER A 33 7.17 -21.05 -2.10
CA SER A 33 6.66 -22.43 -2.16
C SER A 33 6.17 -22.98 -0.81
N THR A 34 6.58 -22.38 0.32
CA THR A 34 6.18 -22.82 1.65
C THR A 34 5.73 -21.64 2.51
N TYR A 35 4.79 -21.88 3.42
CA TYR A 35 4.31 -20.86 4.36
C TYR A 35 5.42 -20.30 5.25
N GLN A 36 6.37 -21.16 5.66
CA GLN A 36 7.51 -20.76 6.47
C GLN A 36 8.41 -19.76 5.72
N GLU A 37 8.64 -19.99 4.42
CA GLU A 37 9.44 -19.09 3.59
C GLU A 37 8.71 -17.77 3.32
N THR A 38 7.41 -17.82 3.03
CA THR A 38 6.58 -16.62 2.88
C THR A 38 6.64 -15.76 4.16
N TYR A 39 6.51 -16.39 5.33
CA TYR A 39 6.61 -15.68 6.62
C TYR A 39 8.01 -15.09 6.85
N ARG A 40 9.06 -15.82 6.51
CA ARG A 40 10.45 -15.33 6.57
C ARG A 40 10.63 -14.09 5.70
N ARG A 41 10.11 -14.10 4.47
CA ARG A 41 10.19 -12.96 3.56
C ARG A 41 9.38 -11.76 4.05
N ILE A 42 8.18 -11.97 4.59
CA ILE A 42 7.37 -10.90 5.19
C ILE A 42 8.11 -10.26 6.36
N SER A 43 8.60 -11.07 7.31
CA SER A 43 9.29 -10.57 8.51
C SER A 43 10.59 -9.83 8.20
N ARG A 44 11.26 -10.16 7.09
CA ARG A 44 12.49 -9.49 6.64
C ARG A 44 12.27 -8.42 5.58
N VAL A 45 11.03 -8.27 5.11
CA VAL A 45 10.68 -7.42 3.97
C VAL A 45 11.53 -7.76 2.74
N GLU A 46 11.66 -9.05 2.45
CA GLU A 46 12.52 -9.58 1.39
C GLU A 46 11.71 -9.83 0.11
N PHE A 47 11.81 -8.90 -0.84
CA PHE A 47 11.21 -8.99 -2.17
C PHE A 47 12.05 -8.21 -3.20
N ALA A 48 11.82 -8.45 -4.49
CA ALA A 48 12.55 -7.79 -5.57
C ALA A 48 11.60 -7.31 -6.66
N PHE A 49 11.91 -6.18 -7.29
CA PHE A 49 11.11 -5.64 -8.38
C PHE A 49 11.65 -6.11 -9.74
N PRO A 50 10.80 -6.66 -10.63
CA PRO A 50 11.15 -6.89 -12.04
C PRO A 50 11.49 -5.58 -12.76
N ASP A 51 12.34 -5.64 -13.79
CA ASP A 51 12.86 -4.46 -14.52
C ASP A 51 11.77 -3.56 -15.11
N PHE A 52 10.63 -4.11 -15.51
CA PHE A 52 9.52 -3.36 -16.09
C PHE A 52 8.79 -2.45 -15.08
N VAL A 53 9.00 -2.62 -13.77
CA VAL A 53 8.32 -1.79 -12.76
C VAL A 53 8.95 -0.38 -12.76
N PRO A 54 8.17 0.69 -13.02
CA PRO A 54 8.69 2.06 -13.06
C PRO A 54 9.25 2.51 -11.71
N GLU A 55 10.29 3.35 -11.73
CA GLU A 55 10.96 3.83 -10.51
C GLU A 55 10.00 4.49 -9.51
N GLY A 56 9.05 5.31 -10.00
CA GLY A 56 8.05 5.93 -9.13
C GLY A 56 7.11 4.94 -8.43
N ALA A 57 6.83 3.79 -9.06
CA ALA A 57 6.06 2.72 -8.43
C ALA A 57 6.91 1.98 -7.38
N ARG A 58 8.19 1.74 -7.67
CA ARG A 58 9.13 1.14 -6.72
C ARG A 58 9.25 2.00 -5.47
N ASP A 59 9.42 3.31 -5.61
CA ASP A 59 9.51 4.25 -4.47
C ASP A 59 8.25 4.18 -3.60
N LEU A 60 7.06 4.24 -4.20
CA LEU A 60 5.80 4.12 -3.45
C LEU A 60 5.71 2.80 -2.67
N ILE A 61 5.93 1.67 -3.35
CA ILE A 61 5.81 0.34 -2.76
C ILE A 61 6.85 0.14 -1.65
N SER A 62 8.10 0.57 -1.87
CA SER A 62 9.17 0.46 -0.87
C SER A 62 8.90 1.30 0.39
N ARG A 63 8.18 2.42 0.29
CA ARG A 63 7.79 3.24 1.45
C ARG A 63 6.52 2.74 2.16
N LEU A 64 5.74 1.87 1.53
CA LEU A 64 4.59 1.19 2.15
C LEU A 64 5.00 -0.13 2.81
N LEU A 65 5.84 -0.91 2.14
CA LEU A 65 6.37 -2.18 2.63
C LEU A 65 7.60 -1.94 3.52
N VAL A 66 7.38 -1.29 4.66
CA VAL A 66 8.41 -1.06 5.68
C VAL A 66 8.08 -1.87 6.93
N HIS A 67 9.10 -2.51 7.53
CA HIS A 67 8.94 -3.35 8.71
C HIS A 67 8.36 -2.55 9.89
N ASN A 68 8.87 -1.35 10.14
CA ASN A 68 8.35 -0.47 11.18
C ASN A 68 7.08 0.26 10.68
N PRO A 69 5.90 0.03 11.29
CA PRO A 69 4.64 0.64 10.85
C PRO A 69 4.65 2.18 10.94
N ASN A 70 5.42 2.76 11.86
CA ASN A 70 5.52 4.21 12.04
C ASN A 70 6.33 4.90 10.92
N GLN A 71 7.12 4.14 10.16
CA GLN A 71 7.90 4.64 9.03
C GLN A 71 7.15 4.51 7.70
N ARG A 72 5.98 3.86 7.69
CA ARG A 72 5.14 3.74 6.50
C ARG A 72 4.51 5.08 6.18
N LEU A 73 4.42 5.40 4.88
CA LEU A 73 3.62 6.52 4.40
C LEU A 73 2.21 6.47 4.98
N THR A 74 1.70 7.62 5.38
CA THR A 74 0.29 7.82 5.71
C THR A 74 -0.55 7.80 4.43
N LEU A 75 -1.85 7.54 4.54
CA LEU A 75 -2.75 7.58 3.38
C LEU A 75 -2.74 8.94 2.66
N LYS A 76 -2.59 10.02 3.41
CA LYS A 76 -2.46 11.37 2.84
C LYS A 76 -1.22 11.48 1.95
N GLU A 77 -0.07 11.04 2.45
CA GLU A 77 1.18 11.08 1.68
C GLU A 77 1.15 10.13 0.47
N VAL A 78 0.43 9.01 0.55
CA VAL A 78 0.19 8.13 -0.61
C VAL A 78 -0.60 8.84 -1.70
N LEU A 79 -1.68 9.52 -1.32
CA LEU A 79 -2.52 10.26 -2.27
C LEU A 79 -1.78 11.43 -2.93
N GLU A 80 -0.82 12.02 -2.22
CA GLU A 80 0.05 13.10 -2.69
C GLU A 80 1.30 12.59 -3.43
N HIS A 81 1.53 11.26 -3.47
CA HIS A 81 2.74 10.69 -4.04
C HIS A 81 2.88 11.02 -5.54
N PRO A 82 4.08 11.39 -6.04
CA PRO A 82 4.27 11.79 -7.44
C PRO A 82 3.79 10.73 -8.44
N TRP A 83 4.04 9.44 -8.14
CA TRP A 83 3.59 8.35 -9.00
C TRP A 83 2.06 8.21 -9.02
N ILE A 84 1.37 8.42 -7.90
CA ILE A 84 -0.09 8.35 -7.83
C ILE A 84 -0.71 9.54 -8.58
N THR A 85 -0.24 10.75 -8.29
CA THR A 85 -0.76 11.98 -8.91
C THR A 85 -0.52 12.03 -10.42
N ALA A 86 0.55 11.42 -10.91
CA ALA A 86 0.83 11.33 -12.35
C ALA A 86 -0.01 10.27 -13.09
N ASN A 87 -0.50 9.22 -12.41
CA ASN A 87 -1.14 8.06 -13.06
C ASN A 87 -2.61 7.86 -12.68
N SER A 88 -3.12 8.54 -11.64
CA SER A 88 -4.53 8.45 -11.24
C SER A 88 -5.40 9.30 -12.17
N SER A 89 -6.44 8.67 -12.74
CA SER A 89 -7.50 9.37 -13.48
C SER A 89 -8.53 10.05 -12.58
N LYS A 90 -8.51 9.77 -11.28
CA LYS A 90 -9.37 10.42 -10.28
C LYS A 90 -8.62 11.56 -9.60
N PRO A 91 -9.09 12.81 -9.71
CA PRO A 91 -8.50 13.91 -8.97
C PRO A 91 -8.78 13.76 -7.47
N LEU A 92 -7.83 14.19 -6.65
CA LEU A 92 -7.90 14.11 -5.18
C LEU A 92 -9.14 14.79 -4.56
N ASN A 93 -9.78 15.69 -5.31
CA ASN A 93 -10.93 16.49 -4.87
C ASN A 93 -12.32 15.84 -5.03
N SER A 94 -12.43 14.59 -5.48
CA SER A 94 -13.74 13.96 -5.75
C SER A 94 -14.52 13.50 -4.49
N GLN A 95 -14.03 13.74 -3.27
CA GLN A 95 -14.71 13.31 -2.03
C GLN A 95 -15.34 14.45 -1.19
N LYS A 96 -15.43 15.68 -1.69
CA LYS A 96 -16.14 16.77 -0.97
C LYS A 96 -17.66 16.79 -1.13
N SER A 97 -18.28 15.78 -1.75
CA SER A 97 -19.68 15.86 -2.16
C SER A 97 -20.56 14.71 -1.67
N GLN A 98 -20.43 14.24 -0.43
CA GLN A 98 -21.49 13.44 0.24
C GLN A 98 -21.51 13.65 1.77
N GLU A 99 -21.53 14.90 2.24
CA GLU A 99 -21.96 15.18 3.63
C GLU A 99 -22.58 16.58 3.76
N SER A 100 -23.56 16.86 2.89
CA SER A 100 -24.46 18.02 3.05
C SER A 100 -25.80 17.74 2.40
N SER A 101 -26.46 16.65 2.77
CA SER A 101 -27.88 16.47 2.48
C SER A 101 -28.55 15.64 3.57
N SER A 102 -28.59 16.21 4.77
CA SER A 102 -29.55 15.83 5.82
C SER A 102 -29.82 17.05 6.69
N LYS A 103 -30.56 18.00 6.12
CA LYS A 103 -31.52 18.88 6.81
C LYS A 103 -32.56 19.26 5.75
N PRO A 104 -33.87 19.25 6.04
CA PRO A 104 -34.42 20.28 6.92
C PRO A 104 -35.64 19.88 7.78
N SER A 105 -36.06 20.85 8.60
CA SER A 105 -37.17 20.95 9.58
C SER A 105 -36.85 20.51 11.00
#